data_AF-A0A937GAN2-F1
#
_entry.id   AF-A0A937GAN2-F1
#
_cell.length_a   1.000
_cell.length_b   1.000
_cell.length_c   1.000
_cell.angle_alpha   90.00
_cell.angle_beta   90.00
_cell.angle_gamma   90.00
#
_symmetry.space_group_name_H-M   'P 1'
#
loop_
_entity.id
_entity.type
_entity.pdbx_description
1 polymer ?
#
loop_
_entity_poly.entity_id
_entity_poly.type
_entity_poly.pdbx_seq_one_letter_code
_entity_poly.pdbx_strand_id
1 'polypeptide(L)'
;MMRGPISNFIDSHYKHFNAAALMDAAKGYEAHLTSGGKMMVTLAGAMSTAELGRSLAEMIRQGKIDIISCTGANLEEDLMNLVAHSHYKRVPHYRDLTP
;
A
#
# COMPACT_ATOMS: atom_id res chain seq x y z
N MET A 1 4.11 -18.52 -13.50
CA MET A 1 5.33 -17.75 -13.17
C MET A 1 5.90 -18.27 -11.86
N MET A 2 7.22 -18.28 -11.72
CA MET A 2 7.88 -18.62 -10.45
C MET A 2 7.62 -17.51 -9.43
N ARG A 3 7.15 -17.86 -8.23
CA ARG A 3 6.90 -16.89 -7.15
C ARG A 3 8.21 -16.36 -6.58
N GLY A 4 8.22 -15.06 -6.24
CA GLY A 4 9.39 -14.39 -5.69
C GLY A 4 9.73 -14.80 -4.25
N PRO A 5 10.90 -14.40 -3.73
CA PRO A 5 11.37 -14.82 -2.41
C PRO A 5 10.41 -14.45 -1.27
N ILE A 6 9.78 -13.27 -1.32
CA ILE A 6 8.79 -12.84 -0.31
C ILE A 6 7.53 -13.69 -0.36
N SER A 7 7.02 -14.01 -1.55
CA SER A 7 5.86 -14.89 -1.70
C SER A 7 6.15 -16.29 -1.15
N ASN A 8 7.33 -16.84 -1.41
CA ASN A 8 7.75 -18.14 -0.89
C ASN A 8 7.90 -18.13 0.63
N PHE A 9 8.42 -17.03 1.19
CA PHE A 9 8.52 -16.82 2.63
C PHE A 9 7.13 -16.78 3.30
N ILE A 10 6.22 -15.94 2.79
CA ILE A 10 4.85 -15.85 3.32
C ILE A 10 4.16 -17.21 3.20
N ASP A 11 4.27 -17.89 2.06
CA ASP A 11 3.67 -19.22 1.90
C ASP A 11 4.21 -20.22 2.91
N SER A 12 5.52 -20.24 3.16
CA SER A 12 6.13 -21.20 4.08
C SER A 12 5.80 -20.91 5.56
N HIS A 13 5.76 -19.64 5.95
CA HIS A 13 5.74 -19.25 7.38
C HIS A 13 4.39 -18.75 7.89
N TYR A 14 3.54 -18.17 7.04
CA TYR A 14 2.33 -17.46 7.50
C TYR A 14 1.11 -18.40 7.45
N LYS A 15 1.08 -19.38 8.36
CA LYS A 15 0.11 -20.48 8.32
C LYS A 15 -1.13 -20.31 9.21
N HIS A 16 -1.06 -19.51 10.27
CA HIS A 16 -2.13 -19.43 11.28
C HIS A 16 -2.40 -17.99 11.75
N PHE A 17 -3.58 -17.79 12.34
CA PHE A 17 -4.03 -16.51 12.95
C PHE A 17 -3.90 -15.32 11.98
N ASN A 18 -3.49 -14.16 12.50
CA ASN A 18 -3.32 -12.95 11.70
C ASN A 18 -2.26 -13.09 10.60
N ALA A 19 -1.31 -14.03 10.73
CA ALA A 19 -0.33 -14.27 9.68
C ALA A 19 -1.01 -14.92 8.45
N ALA A 20 -1.89 -15.90 8.65
CA ALA A 20 -2.65 -16.54 7.56
C ALA A 20 -3.52 -15.54 6.80
N ALA A 21 -4.11 -14.57 7.49
CA ALA A 21 -4.96 -13.55 6.88
C ALA A 21 -4.26 -12.78 5.74
N LEU A 22 -2.94 -12.55 5.84
CA LEU A 22 -2.17 -11.92 4.76
C LEU A 22 -2.12 -12.80 3.51
N MET A 23 -1.87 -14.10 3.70
CA MET A 23 -1.82 -15.05 2.58
C MET A 23 -3.20 -15.20 1.92
N ASP A 24 -4.25 -15.30 2.73
CA ASP A 24 -5.62 -15.44 2.23
C ASP A 24 -6.06 -14.19 1.46
N ALA A 25 -5.72 -12.99 1.95
CA ALA A 25 -5.96 -11.74 1.24
C ALA A 25 -5.22 -11.69 -0.11
N ALA A 26 -3.94 -12.11 -0.15
CA ALA A 26 -3.15 -12.14 -1.38
C ALA A 26 -3.75 -13.10 -2.42
N LYS A 27 -4.14 -14.32 -2.00
CA LYS A 27 -4.79 -15.31 -2.88
C LYS A 27 -6.16 -14.82 -3.37
N GLY A 28 -6.97 -14.24 -2.48
CA GLY A 28 -8.27 -13.69 -2.82
C GLY A 28 -8.17 -12.57 -3.86
N TYR A 29 -7.18 -11.69 -3.70
CA TYR A 29 -6.94 -10.62 -4.66
C TYR A 29 -6.47 -11.12 -6.03
N GLU A 30 -5.55 -12.11 -6.08
CA GLU A 30 -5.15 -12.76 -7.33
C GLU A 30 -6.35 -13.41 -8.05
N ALA A 31 -7.23 -14.08 -7.30
CA ALA A 31 -8.44 -14.69 -7.84
C ALA A 31 -9.41 -13.64 -8.40
N HIS A 32 -9.63 -12.54 -7.67
CA HIS A 32 -10.44 -11.40 -8.12
C HIS A 32 -9.93 -10.84 -9.45
N LEU A 33 -8.63 -10.56 -9.56
CA LEU A 33 -8.03 -10.08 -10.80
C LEU A 33 -8.15 -11.09 -11.95
N THR A 34 -7.91 -12.38 -11.67
CA THR A 34 -7.99 -13.45 -12.68
C THR A 34 -9.41 -13.61 -13.23
N SER A 35 -10.43 -13.34 -12.40
CA SER A 35 -11.84 -13.32 -12.83
C SER A 35 -12.24 -12.08 -13.64
N GLY A 36 -11.30 -11.17 -13.94
CA GLY A 36 -11.56 -9.90 -14.61
C GLY A 36 -12.17 -8.83 -13.70
N GLY A 37 -12.14 -9.04 -12.39
CA GLY A 37 -12.62 -8.10 -11.39
C GLY A 37 -11.80 -6.81 -11.37
N LYS A 38 -12.46 -5.70 -11.01
CA LYS A 38 -11.87 -4.38 -10.86
C LYS A 38 -11.57 -4.09 -9.41
N MET A 39 -10.38 -3.57 -9.11
CA MET A 39 -9.95 -3.38 -7.72
C MET A 39 -10.11 -1.93 -7.28
N MET A 40 -10.87 -1.75 -6.20
CA MET A 40 -10.97 -0.49 -5.47
C MET A 40 -10.18 -0.58 -4.17
N VAL A 41 -9.30 0.40 -3.94
CA VAL A 41 -8.50 0.53 -2.71
C VAL A 41 -8.99 1.72 -1.90
N THR A 42 -9.18 1.53 -0.59
CA THR A 42 -9.46 2.61 0.35
C THR A 42 -8.21 2.92 1.17
N LEU A 43 -7.85 4.20 1.31
CA LEU A 43 -6.64 4.63 2.01
C LEU A 43 -6.96 5.64 3.12
N ALA A 44 -6.38 5.41 4.29
CA ALA A 44 -6.39 6.39 5.37
C ALA A 44 -5.40 7.54 5.09
N GLY A 45 -5.63 8.70 5.72
CA GLY A 45 -4.85 9.91 5.43
C GLY A 45 -3.35 9.78 5.63
N ALA A 46 -2.89 9.17 6.73
CA ALA A 46 -1.47 9.04 7.02
C ALA A 46 -0.71 8.04 6.12
N MET A 47 -1.38 7.35 5.19
CA MET A 47 -0.74 6.33 4.36
C MET A 47 0.17 6.92 3.26
N SER A 48 -0.06 8.18 2.85
CA SER A 48 0.87 8.91 1.97
C SER A 48 2.17 9.25 2.68
N THR A 49 2.09 9.65 3.96
CA THR A 49 3.23 9.93 4.84
C THR A 49 4.03 8.67 5.15
N ALA A 50 3.36 7.52 5.21
CA ALA A 50 4.00 6.22 5.29
C ALA A 50 4.64 5.75 3.96
N GLU A 51 4.64 6.59 2.92
CA GLU A 51 5.16 6.33 1.58
C GLU A 51 4.53 5.12 0.87
N LEU A 52 3.30 4.72 1.22
CA LEU A 52 2.64 3.57 0.61
C LEU A 52 2.45 3.74 -0.91
N GLY A 53 2.39 5.00 -1.37
CA GLY A 53 2.34 5.37 -2.78
C GLY A 53 3.47 4.75 -3.62
N ARG A 54 4.64 4.48 -3.05
CA ARG A 54 5.77 3.85 -3.78
C ARG A 54 5.45 2.44 -4.25
N SER A 55 4.83 1.63 -3.38
CA SER A 55 4.37 0.28 -3.73
C SER A 55 3.08 0.32 -4.55
N LEU A 56 2.17 1.24 -4.22
CA LEU A 56 0.87 1.37 -4.88
C LEU A 56 1.00 1.82 -6.34
N ALA A 57 1.91 2.75 -6.64
CA ALA A 57 2.13 3.28 -7.97
C ALA A 57 2.46 2.19 -8.99
N GLU A 58 3.26 1.19 -8.60
CA GLU A 58 3.56 0.06 -9.49
C GLU A 58 2.34 -0.81 -9.75
N MET A 59 1.51 -1.04 -8.73
CA MET A 59 0.27 -1.80 -8.87
C MET A 59 -0.73 -1.09 -9.79
N ILE A 60 -0.82 0.24 -9.72
CA ILE A 60 -1.62 1.07 -10.63
C ILE A 60 -1.09 0.96 -12.06
N ARG A 61 0.23 1.13 -12.28
CA ARG A 61 0.85 1.04 -13.62
C ARG A 61 0.66 -0.33 -14.26
N GLN A 62 0.64 -1.40 -13.46
CA GLN A 62 0.36 -2.76 -13.93
C GLN A 62 -1.14 -3.05 -14.11
N GLY A 63 -2.03 -2.06 -13.92
CA GLY A 63 -3.48 -2.22 -14.09
C GLY A 63 -4.12 -3.13 -13.04
N LYS A 64 -3.48 -3.28 -11.87
CA LYS A 64 -4.00 -4.13 -10.78
C LYS A 64 -4.92 -3.35 -9.84
N ILE A 65 -4.90 -2.02 -9.90
CA ILE A 65 -5.76 -1.12 -9.13
C ILE A 65 -6.47 -0.20 -10.12
N ASP A 66 -7.79 -0.13 -10.03
CA ASP A 66 -8.63 0.63 -10.95
C ASP A 66 -9.24 1.87 -10.29
N ILE A 67 -9.51 1.81 -8.97
CA ILE A 67 -10.17 2.89 -8.22
C ILE A 67 -9.46 3.10 -6.89
N ILE A 68 -9.27 4.36 -6.49
CA ILE A 68 -8.77 4.74 -5.16
C ILE A 68 -9.78 5.69 -4.51
N SER A 69 -10.19 5.36 -3.29
CA SER A 69 -10.89 6.29 -2.40
C SER A 69 -9.97 6.61 -1.23
N CYS A 70 -9.68 7.88 -1.04
CA CYS A 70 -8.72 8.35 -0.04
C CYS A 70 -9.16 9.69 0.54
N THR A 71 -8.50 10.09 1.62
CA THR A 71 -8.72 11.42 2.20
C THR A 71 -7.99 12.49 1.39
N GLY A 72 -8.40 13.76 1.52
CA GLY A 72 -7.71 14.87 0.86
C GLY A 72 -6.22 14.97 1.21
N ALA A 73 -5.82 14.56 2.42
CA ALA A 73 -4.44 14.57 2.88
C ALA A 73 -3.50 13.72 1.99
N ASN A 74 -4.02 12.62 1.43
CA ASN A 74 -3.22 11.77 0.55
C ASN A 74 -2.87 12.48 -0.76
N LEU A 75 -3.83 13.20 -1.33
CA LEU A 75 -3.64 13.97 -2.57
C LEU A 75 -2.75 15.20 -2.34
N GLU A 76 -2.98 15.91 -1.23
CA GLU A 76 -2.17 17.06 -0.82
C GLU A 76 -0.70 16.67 -0.70
N GLU A 77 -0.41 15.57 -0.01
CA GLU A 77 0.96 15.11 0.21
C GLU A 77 1.60 14.55 -1.06
N ASP A 78 0.87 13.86 -1.92
CA ASP A 78 1.41 13.37 -3.20
C ASP A 78 1.78 14.55 -4.12
N LEU A 79 0.94 15.60 -4.15
CA LEU A 79 1.25 16.84 -4.86
C LEU A 79 2.43 17.58 -4.24
N MET A 80 2.51 17.66 -2.92
CA MET A 80 3.64 18.27 -2.21
C MET A 80 4.95 17.53 -2.51
N ASN A 81 4.92 16.20 -2.52
CA ASN A 81 6.06 15.39 -2.93
C ASN A 81 6.44 15.65 -4.39
N LEU A 82 5.49 15.86 -5.30
CA LEU A 82 5.83 16.19 -6.69
C LEU A 82 6.55 17.54 -6.83
N VAL A 83 6.12 18.58 -6.11
CA VAL A 83 6.61 19.96 -6.32
C VAL A 83 7.69 20.40 -5.34
N ALA A 84 7.79 19.76 -4.17
CA ALA A 84 8.60 20.22 -3.04
C ALA A 84 9.24 19.06 -2.25
N HIS A 85 9.48 17.89 -2.85
CA HIS A 85 10.10 16.75 -2.16
C HIS A 85 11.38 17.11 -1.38
N SER A 86 12.21 18.01 -1.93
CA SER A 86 13.45 18.48 -1.29
C SER A 86 13.25 19.19 0.05
N HIS A 87 12.02 19.62 0.35
CA HIS A 87 11.62 20.24 1.60
C HIS A 87 11.02 19.23 2.60
N TYR A 88 10.77 17.99 2.18
CA TYR A 88 10.26 16.94 3.06
C TYR A 88 11.33 16.54 4.08
N LYS A 89 10.96 16.56 5.36
CA LYS A 89 11.88 16.20 6.45
C LYS A 89 11.18 15.30 7.44
N ARG A 90 11.88 14.26 7.88
CA ARG A 90 11.45 13.45 9.01
C ARG A 90 11.51 14.31 10.28
N VAL A 91 10.39 14.39 11.00
CA VAL A 91 10.35 15.05 12.31
C VAL A 91 10.90 14.09 13.36
N PRO A 92 12.08 14.37 13.97
CA PRO A 92 12.57 13.58 15.09
C PRO A 92 11.69 13.84 16.31
N HIS A 93 11.59 12.86 17.22
CA HIS A 93 10.87 13.02 18.49
C HIS A 93 9.41 13.48 18.36
N TYR A 94 8.73 13.16 17.25
CA TYR A 94 7.35 13.61 16.99
C TYR A 94 6.33 13.19 18.07
N ARG A 95 6.66 12.17 18.89
CA ARG A 95 5.85 11.71 20.02
C ARG A 95 5.93 12.61 21.24
N ASP A 96 6.96 13.45 21.34
CA ASP A 96 7.19 14.36 22.45
C ASP A 96 6.52 15.72 22.20
N LEU A 97 5.87 15.89 21.04
CA LEU A 97 5.09 17.08 20.71
C LEU A 97 3.79 17.06 21.52
N THR A 98 3.61 18.06 22.37
CA THR A 98 2.33 18.34 23.05
C THR A 98 1.48 19.33 22.22
N PRO A 99 0.15 19.31 22.34
CA PRO A 99 -0.73 20.30 21.68
C PRO A 99 -0.38 21.75 22.04
#